data_AF-A0A349CIM0-F1
#
_entry.id   AF-A0A349CIM0-F1
#
_cell.length_a   1.000
_cell.length_b   1.000
_cell.length_c   1.000
_cell.angle_alpha   90.00
_cell.angle_beta   90.00
_cell.angle_gamma   90.00
#
_symmetry.space_group_name_H-M   'P 1'
#
loop_
_entity.id
_entity.type
_entity.pdbx_description
1 polymer ?
#
loop_
_entity_poly.entity_id
_entity_poly.type
_entity_poly.pdbx_seq_one_letter_code
_entity_poly.pdbx_strand_id
1 'polypeptide(L)' 'MDTNTLTGKTLELNSLIDYQEGAVVSRTIVDKKTGTITLFAFDKEQGLSEHTAPYDAFVYIVDGEAEVTISGKSLPVS' A
#
# COMPACT_ATOMS: atom_id res chain seq x y z
N MET A 1 -12.12 -12.37 4.94
CA MET A 1 -12.47 -11.67 6.20
C MET A 1 -13.37 -10.50 5.86
N ASP A 2 -14.44 -10.29 6.61
CA ASP A 2 -15.44 -9.25 6.31
C ASP A 2 -14.88 -7.85 6.54
N THR A 3 -14.79 -7.05 5.46
CA THR A 3 -14.45 -5.61 5.48
C THR A 3 -15.40 -4.79 6.36
N ASN A 4 -16.55 -5.36 6.72
CA ASN A 4 -17.55 -4.77 7.61
C ASN A 4 -16.98 -4.38 8.99
N THR A 5 -15.90 -5.03 9.43
CA THR A 5 -15.23 -4.73 10.72
C THR A 5 -14.48 -3.39 10.76
N LEU A 6 -14.18 -2.79 9.60
CA LEU A 6 -13.42 -1.54 9.48
C LEU A 6 -14.31 -0.29 9.34
N THR A 7 -15.63 -0.47 9.17
CA THR A 7 -16.54 0.64 8.85
C THR A 7 -17.06 1.37 10.10
N GLY A 8 -17.21 2.69 10.01
CA GLY A 8 -17.80 3.52 11.08
C GLY A 8 -16.92 3.71 12.32
N LYS A 9 -15.60 3.49 12.19
CA LYS A 9 -14.63 3.63 13.28
C LYS A 9 -13.41 4.42 12.83
N THR A 10 -12.81 5.16 13.76
CA THR A 10 -11.46 5.71 13.57
C THR A 10 -10.46 4.57 13.70
N LEU A 11 -9.52 4.48 12.76
CA LEU A 11 -8.50 3.44 12.70
C LEU A 11 -7.15 4.10 12.41
N GLU A 12 -6.10 3.64 13.10
CA GLU A 12 -4.71 4.02 12.80
C GLU A 12 -4.16 3.10 11.72
N LEU A 13 -3.76 3.63 10.56
CA LEU A 13 -3.32 2.82 9.41
C LEU A 13 -2.14 1.90 9.76
N ASN A 14 -1.18 2.38 10.54
CA ASN A 14 -0.01 1.60 10.99
C ASN A 14 -0.38 0.44 11.92
N SER A 15 -1.57 0.44 12.52
CA SER A 15 -2.05 -0.69 13.33
C SER A 15 -2.72 -1.79 12.51
N LEU A 16 -2.96 -1.53 11.21
CA LEU A 16 -3.67 -2.46 10.33
C LEU A 16 -2.72 -3.37 9.56
N ILE A 17 -1.42 -3.14 9.57
CA ILE A 17 -0.45 -3.97 8.85
C ILE A 17 0.88 -3.96 9.59
N ASP A 18 1.54 -5.12 9.62
CA ASP A 18 2.86 -5.28 10.23
C ASP A 18 3.90 -5.54 9.14
N TYR A 19 5.12 -5.08 9.39
CA TYR A 19 6.29 -5.46 8.61
C TYR A 19 6.64 -6.93 8.87
N GLN A 20 7.19 -7.59 7.86
CA GLN A 20 7.71 -8.95 7.98
C GLN A 20 9.08 -9.02 7.30
N GLU A 21 10.08 -9.53 8.04
CA GLU A 21 11.44 -9.68 7.55
C GLU A 21 11.50 -10.45 6.23
N GLY A 22 12.22 -9.89 5.25
CA GLY A 22 12.43 -10.46 3.92
C GLY A 22 11.17 -10.55 3.06
N ALA A 23 10.12 -9.78 3.37
CA ALA A 23 8.84 -9.91 2.68
C ALA A 23 8.15 -8.58 2.37
N VAL A 24 7.22 -8.66 1.41
CA VAL A 24 6.18 -7.65 1.18
C VAL A 24 4.87 -8.20 1.72
N VAL A 25 4.32 -7.51 2.71
CA VAL A 25 2.99 -7.82 3.25
C VAL A 25 1.99 -6.86 2.60
N SER A 26 0.80 -7.36 2.27
CA SER A 26 -0.28 -6.53 1.74
C SER A 26 -1.60 -6.81 2.45
N ARG A 27 -2.39 -5.75 2.67
CA ARG A 27 -3.72 -5.86 3.26
C ARG A 27 -4.69 -4.93 2.57
N THR A 28 -5.64 -5.50 1.85
CA THR A 28 -6.76 -4.74 1.28
C THR A 28 -7.73 -4.30 2.38
N ILE A 29 -7.94 -2.98 2.51
CA ILE A 29 -8.83 -2.38 3.52
C ILE A 29 -10.13 -1.86 2.91
N VAL A 30 -10.14 -1.57 1.60
CA VAL A 30 -11.35 -1.26 0.83
C VAL A 30 -11.32 -2.09 -0.44
N ASP A 31 -12.38 -2.86 -0.67
CA ASP A 31 -12.61 -3.60 -1.91
C ASP A 31 -14.02 -3.31 -2.40
N LYS A 32 -14.13 -2.49 -3.44
CA LYS A 32 -15.39 -2.08 -4.07
C LYS A 32 -15.24 -2.12 -5.58
N LYS A 33 -16.37 -2.21 -6.28
CA LYS A 33 -16.40 -2.13 -7.76
C LYS A 33 -15.79 -0.84 -8.31
N THR A 34 -15.79 0.23 -7.53
CA THR A 34 -15.24 1.53 -7.91
C THR A 34 -13.73 1.65 -7.70
N GLY A 35 -13.10 0.67 -7.05
CA GLY A 35 -11.67 0.68 -6.76
C GLY A 35 -11.31 -0.01 -5.45
N THR A 36 -10.02 -0.23 -5.28
CA THR A 36 -9.42 -0.95 -4.16
C THR A 36 -8.42 -0.05 -3.45
N ILE A 37 -8.39 -0.12 -2.12
CA ILE A 37 -7.33 0.50 -1.30
C ILE A 37 -6.63 -0.61 -0.55
N THR A 38 -5.31 -0.70 -0.77
CA THR A 38 -4.45 -1.75 -0.21
C THR A 38 -3.29 -1.09 0.52
N LEU A 39 -3.10 -1.49 1.78
CA LEU A 39 -1.89 -1.17 2.52
C LEU A 39 -0.80 -2.15 2.13
N PHE A 40 0.42 -1.64 1.98
CA PHE A 40 1.60 -2.45 1.74
C PHE A 40 2.65 -2.12 2.78
N ALA A 41 3.28 -3.16 3.34
CA ALA A 41 4.43 -3.04 4.21
C ALA A 41 5.60 -3.76 3.55
N PHE A 42 6.64 -3.00 3.23
CA PHE A 42 7.84 -3.47 2.58
C PHE A 42 8.95 -3.56 3.61
N ASP A 43 9.55 -4.73 3.79
CA ASP A 43 10.84 -4.77 4.46
C ASP A 43 11.90 -4.05 3.61
N LYS A 44 13.03 -3.70 4.24
CA LYS A 44 14.13 -3.03 3.57
C LYS A 44 14.54 -3.81 2.32
N GLU A 45 14.79 -3.07 1.23
CA GLU A 45 15.20 -3.60 -0.08
C GLU A 45 14.11 -4.43 -0.81
N GLN A 46 12.92 -4.58 -0.22
CA GLN A 46 11.77 -5.18 -0.90
C GLN A 46 11.03 -4.15 -1.75
N GLY A 47 10.33 -4.63 -2.78
CA GLY A 47 9.56 -3.79 -3.69
C GLY A 47 8.60 -4.61 -4.54
N LEU A 48 7.80 -3.91 -5.35
CA LEU A 48 6.96 -4.53 -6.37
C LEU A 48 7.62 -4.39 -7.75
N SER A 49 7.42 -5.39 -8.60
CA SER A 49 7.77 -5.28 -10.01
C SER A 49 6.97 -4.18 -10.68
N GLU A 50 7.61 -3.48 -11.64
CA GLU A 50 6.94 -2.50 -12.48
C GLU A 50 5.75 -3.14 -13.18
N HIS A 51 4.60 -2.49 -13.09
CA HIS A 51 3.36 -2.91 -13.71
C HIS A 51 2.57 -1.69 -14.17
N THR A 52 1.63 -1.92 -15.09
CA THR A 52 0.72 -0.88 -15.58
C THR A 52 -0.62 -1.00 -14.87
N ALA A 53 -1.14 0.14 -14.39
CA ALA A 53 -2.50 0.23 -13.90
C ALA A 53 -3.41 0.72 -15.03
N PRO A 54 -4.63 0.15 -15.18
CA PRO A 54 -5.59 0.61 -16.20
C PRO A 54 -6.22 1.97 -15.88
N TYR A 55 -5.99 2.49 -14.67
CA TYR A 55 -6.53 3.76 -14.16
C TYR A 55 -5.47 4.48 -13.32
N ASP A 56 -5.81 5.68 -12.85
CA ASP A 56 -4.97 6.45 -11.93
C ASP A 56 -4.68 5.65 -10.65
N ALA A 57 -3.39 5.56 -10.31
CA ALA A 57 -2.92 4.96 -9.06
C ALA A 57 -2.53 6.06 -8.07
N PHE A 58 -2.98 5.92 -6.84
CA PHE A 58 -2.62 6.82 -5.74
C PHE A 58 -1.71 6.08 -4.76
N VAL A 59 -0.59 6.72 -4.40
CA VAL A 59 0.37 6.22 -3.43
C VAL A 59 0.49 7.25 -2.30
N TYR A 60 0.43 6.78 -1.07
CA TYR A 60 0.59 7.60 0.13
C TYR A 60 1.51 6.89 1.11
N ILE A 61 2.56 7.59 1.54
CA ILE A 61 3.52 7.08 2.51
C ILE A 61 2.95 7.32 3.91
N VAL A 62 2.66 6.21 4.59
CA VAL A 62 2.09 6.24 5.96
C VAL A 62 3.21 6.20 7.00
N ASP A 63 4.29 5.48 6.71
CA ASP A 63 5.47 5.34 7.55
C ASP A 63 6.71 5.09 6.67
N GLY A 64 7.86 5.58 7.13
CA GLY A 64 9.15 5.46 6.45
C GLY A 64 9.30 6.34 5.20
N GLU A 65 10.18 5.90 4.29
CA GLU A 65 10.46 6.55 3.01
C GLU A 65 10.47 5.49 1.91
N ALA A 66 10.15 5.88 0.68
CA ALA A 66 10.16 4.96 -0.46
C ALA A 66 10.70 5.64 -1.72
N GLU A 67 11.16 4.80 -2.66
CA GLU A 67 11.46 5.22 -4.02
C GLU A 67 10.37 4.70 -4.96
N VAL A 68 9.68 5.59 -5.66
CA VAL A 68 8.63 5.24 -6.62
C VAL A 68 9.13 5.55 -8.03
N THR A 69 9.15 4.55 -8.90
CA THR A 69 9.53 4.72 -10.31
C THR A 69 8.28 4.83 -11.18
N ILE A 70 8.16 5.92 -11.95
CA ILE A 70 7.06 6.15 -12.89
C ILE A 70 7.65 6.42 -14.28
N SER A 71 7.34 5.56 -15.25
CA SER A 71 7.84 5.68 -16.63
C SER A 71 9.37 5.81 -16.70
N GLY A 72 10.07 4.98 -15.92
CA GLY A 72 11.54 4.97 -15.83
C GLY A 72 12.15 6.15 -15.04
N LYS A 73 11.34 7.04 -14.47
CA LYS A 73 11.82 8.12 -13.61
C LYS A 73 11.62 7.75 -12.13
N SER A 74 12.74 7.63 -11.41
CA SER A 74 12.74 7.46 -9.95
C SER A 74 12.34 8.77 -9.25
N LEU A 75 11.48 8.66 -8.24
CA LEU A 75 10.98 9.73 -7.40
C LEU A 75 11.05 9.29 -5.92
N PRO A 76 11.91 9.90 -5.09
CA PRO A 76 11.88 9.67 -3.65
C PRO A 76 10.64 10.32 -3.04
N VAL A 77 9.99 9.62 -2.10
CA VAL A 77 8.79 10.08 -1.40
C VAL A 77 8.87 9.71 0.08
N SER A 78 8.34 10.58 0.93
CA SER A 78 8.23 10.41 2.39
C SER A 78 6.99 11.11 2.94
#